data_AF-A0A953WFF4-F1
#
_entry.id   AF-A0A953WFF4-F1
#
_cell.length_a   1.000
_cell.length_b   1.000
_cell.length_c   1.000
_cell.angle_alpha   90.00
_cell.angle_beta   90.00
_cell.angle_gamma   90.00
#
_symmetry.space_group_name_H-M   'P 1'
#
loop_
_entity.id
_entity.type
_entity.pdbx_description
1 polymer ?
#
loop_
_entity_poly.entity_id
_entity_poly.type
_entity_poly.pdbx_seq_one_letter_code
_entity_poly.pdbx_strand_id
1 'polypeptide(L)'
;SVLAASHLVIVPTIPDFMSTLGLDLFTGDVMEGLRDRDVKRLPMVLATRYDNSSHQQVVLNAMREAAAAQEAEFDMFKTIIPMKTGFATNPIELGPEPTIEAKWADGALPVIKDLLAEVKAALA
;
A
#
# COMPACT_ATOMS: atom_id res chain seq x y z
N SER A 1 -0.89 21.39 3.84
CA SER A 1 -1.38 20.44 2.83
C SER A 1 -1.86 19.19 3.55
N VAL A 2 -2.73 18.36 2.94
CA VAL A 2 -3.24 17.12 3.56
C VAL A 2 -2.10 16.22 4.03
N LEU A 3 -1.05 16.07 3.20
CA LEU A 3 0.12 15.24 3.52
C LEU A 3 0.87 15.68 4.78
N ALA A 4 1.07 16.98 4.98
CA ALA A 4 1.76 17.50 6.16
C ALA A 4 0.97 17.33 7.46
N ALA A 5 -0.35 17.11 7.37
CA ALA A 5 -1.22 16.87 8.52
C ALA A 5 -1.50 15.36 8.75
N SER A 6 -0.98 14.48 7.91
CA SER A 6 -1.21 13.04 7.99
C SER A 6 -0.29 12.38 9.02
N HIS A 7 -0.84 11.50 9.85
CA HIS A 7 -0.06 10.65 10.76
C HIS A 7 0.58 9.45 10.03
N LEU A 8 0.03 9.08 8.87
CA LEU A 8 0.50 8.00 8.03
C LEU A 8 0.18 8.32 6.57
N VAL A 9 1.15 8.10 5.68
CA VAL A 9 0.97 8.20 4.24
C VAL A 9 1.08 6.79 3.68
N ILE A 10 0.00 6.29 3.08
CA ILE A 10 -0.02 5.00 2.39
C ILE A 10 0.09 5.26 0.90
N VAL A 11 1.04 4.58 0.24
CA VAL A 11 1.30 4.72 -1.20
C VAL A 11 1.00 3.38 -1.88
N PRO A 12 -0.18 3.21 -2.50
CA PRO A 12 -0.49 2.04 -3.29
C PRO A 12 0.37 2.02 -4.56
N THR A 13 1.17 0.97 -4.72
CA THR A 13 2.12 0.84 -5.82
C THR A 13 1.97 -0.53 -6.48
N ILE A 14 1.89 -0.56 -7.81
CA ILE A 14 1.93 -1.82 -8.56
C ILE A 14 3.40 -2.24 -8.65
N PRO A 15 3.77 -3.52 -8.44
CA PRO A 15 5.14 -3.98 -8.62
C PRO A 15 5.57 -4.04 -10.09
N ASP A 16 5.63 -2.90 -10.77
CA ASP A 16 6.10 -2.73 -12.13
C ASP A 16 7.03 -1.52 -12.24
N PHE A 17 7.78 -1.44 -13.35
CA PHE A 17 8.80 -0.41 -13.55
C PHE A 17 8.25 1.03 -13.49
N MET A 18 7.08 1.27 -14.09
CA MET A 18 6.54 2.63 -14.19
C MET A 18 6.03 3.12 -12.83
N SER A 19 5.41 2.23 -12.07
CA SER A 19 4.89 2.52 -10.74
C SER A 19 6.02 2.68 -9.72
N THR A 20 7.11 1.91 -9.83
CA THR A 20 8.30 2.13 -9.00
C THR A 20 9.01 3.44 -9.32
N LEU A 21 9.11 3.83 -10.60
CA LEU A 21 9.66 5.15 -10.95
C LEU A 21 8.80 6.29 -10.37
N GLY A 22 7.48 6.14 -10.39
CA GLY A 22 6.58 7.10 -9.75
C GLY A 22 6.74 7.14 -8.22
N LEU A 23 7.03 6.01 -7.60
CA LEU A 23 7.35 5.93 -6.17
C LEU A 23 8.67 6.67 -5.86
N ASP A 24 9.72 6.44 -6.64
CA ASP A 24 11.03 7.09 -6.46
C ASP A 24 10.91 8.63 -6.57
N LEU A 25 10.14 9.11 -7.55
CA LEU A 25 9.85 10.55 -7.68
C LEU A 25 9.04 11.07 -6.47
N PHE A 26 8.12 10.27 -5.93
CA PHE A 26 7.35 10.66 -4.76
C PHE A 26 8.21 10.73 -3.50
N THR A 27 9.10 9.75 -3.27
CA THR A 27 9.98 9.72 -2.10
C THR A 27 11.06 10.80 -2.16
N GLY A 28 11.62 11.02 -3.34
CA GLY A 28 12.62 12.05 -3.60
C GLY A 28 12.03 13.46 -3.59
N ASP A 29 11.02 13.78 -4.40
CA ASP A 29 10.61 15.17 -4.55
C ASP A 29 9.58 15.61 -3.51
N VAL A 30 8.58 14.75 -3.23
CA VAL A 30 7.44 15.12 -2.39
C VAL A 30 7.74 14.88 -0.92
N MET A 31 8.24 13.69 -0.57
CA MET A 31 8.50 13.36 0.83
C MET A 31 9.71 14.11 1.37
N GLU A 32 10.78 14.33 0.60
CA GLU A 32 11.90 15.17 1.04
C GLU A 32 11.42 16.59 1.40
N GLY A 33 10.62 17.23 0.54
CA GLY A 33 10.05 18.55 0.83
C GLY A 33 9.05 18.59 2.01
N LEU A 34 8.53 17.43 2.44
CA LEU A 34 7.70 17.29 3.65
C LEU A 34 8.54 17.03 4.91
N ARG A 35 9.70 16.38 4.79
CA ARG A 35 10.64 16.20 5.91
C ARG A 35 11.13 17.54 6.44
N ASP A 36 11.36 18.49 5.55
CA ASP A 36 11.67 19.90 5.87
C ASP A 36 10.57 20.60 6.69
N ARG A 37 9.36 20.03 6.72
CA ARG A 37 8.19 20.53 7.45
C ARG A 37 7.81 19.65 8.65
N ASP A 38 8.80 18.95 9.22
CA ASP A 38 8.66 18.08 10.40
C ASP A 38 7.83 16.79 10.19
N VAL A 39 7.55 16.38 8.95
CA VAL A 39 6.97 15.05 8.68
C VAL A 39 8.10 14.01 8.72
N LYS A 40 8.20 13.30 9.84
CA LYS A 40 9.34 12.39 10.11
C LYS A 40 9.12 10.92 9.73
N ARG A 41 7.87 10.49 9.55
CA ARG A 41 7.58 9.10 9.17
C ARG A 41 7.79 8.90 7.69
N LEU A 42 8.42 7.78 7.36
CA LEU A 42 8.50 7.31 5.98
C LEU A 42 7.09 6.97 5.46
N PRO A 43 6.84 7.12 4.15
CA PRO A 43 5.62 6.61 3.56
C PRO A 43 5.60 5.08 3.64
N MET A 44 4.42 4.51 3.84
CA MET A 44 4.18 3.06 3.83
C MET A 44 3.68 2.62 2.44
N VAL A 45 4.46 1.82 1.74
CA VAL A 45 4.11 1.28 0.43
C VAL A 45 3.23 0.05 0.58
N LEU A 46 2.11 0.03 -0.15
CA LEU A 46 1.21 -1.12 -0.26
C LEU A 46 1.30 -1.68 -1.69
N ALA A 47 1.79 -2.91 -1.82
CA ALA A 47 1.78 -3.59 -3.12
C ALA A 47 0.33 -3.88 -3.54
N THR A 48 -0.07 -3.43 -4.73
CA THR A 48 -1.42 -3.61 -5.26
C THR A 48 -1.44 -4.15 -6.69
N ARG A 49 -2.61 -4.63 -7.12
CA ARG A 49 -2.83 -5.26 -8.44
C ARG A 49 -1.78 -6.33 -8.73
N TYR A 50 -1.47 -7.13 -7.70
CA TYR A 50 -0.46 -8.16 -7.80
C TYR A 50 -1.01 -9.43 -8.46
N ASP A 51 -0.46 -9.83 -9.60
CA ASP A 51 -0.91 -11.01 -10.36
C ASP A 51 0.04 -12.22 -10.22
N ASN A 52 1.10 -12.07 -9.43
CA ASN A 52 2.12 -13.10 -9.20
C ASN A 52 2.88 -13.53 -10.47
N SER A 53 2.90 -12.70 -11.51
CA SER A 53 3.78 -12.91 -12.67
C SER A 53 5.26 -12.84 -12.28
N SER A 54 6.13 -13.53 -13.03
CA SER A 54 7.57 -13.55 -12.75
C SER A 54 8.18 -12.14 -12.71
N HIS A 55 7.69 -11.23 -13.56
CA HIS A 55 8.13 -9.84 -13.56
C HIS A 55 7.76 -9.14 -12.25
N GLN A 56 6.49 -9.20 -11.83
CA GLN A 56 6.06 -8.57 -10.58
C GLN A 56 6.72 -9.20 -9.35
N GLN A 57 7.02 -10.51 -9.36
CA GLN A 57 7.78 -11.14 -8.28
C GLN A 57 9.18 -10.53 -8.13
N VAL A 58 9.89 -10.34 -9.24
CA VAL A 58 11.23 -9.72 -9.24
C VAL A 58 11.15 -8.28 -8.71
N VAL A 59 10.22 -7.47 -9.22
CA VAL A 59 10.08 -6.06 -8.81
C VAL A 59 9.64 -5.97 -7.34
N LEU A 60 8.68 -6.80 -6.90
CA LEU A 60 8.24 -6.83 -5.51
C LEU A 60 9.38 -7.18 -4.55
N ASN A 61 10.25 -8.12 -4.92
CA ASN A 61 11.41 -8.46 -4.09
C ASN A 61 12.40 -7.29 -4.01
N ALA A 62 12.69 -6.63 -5.14
CA ALA A 62 13.53 -5.44 -5.13
C ALA A 62 12.95 -4.31 -4.27
N MET A 63 11.63 -4.08 -4.32
CA MET A 63 10.96 -3.11 -3.46
C MET A 63 11.10 -3.46 -1.97
N ARG A 64 10.99 -4.75 -1.62
CA ARG A 64 11.17 -5.22 -0.23
C ARG A 64 12.61 -5.08 0.24
N GLU A 65 13.58 -5.35 -0.62
CA GLU A 65 15.00 -5.15 -0.34
C GLU A 65 15.30 -3.66 -0.10
N ALA A 66 14.74 -2.77 -0.92
CA ALA A 66 14.87 -1.32 -0.73
C ALA A 66 14.25 -0.84 0.59
N ALA A 67 13.05 -1.34 0.94
CA ALA A 67 12.41 -1.03 2.22
C ALA A 67 13.18 -1.54 3.45
N ALA A 68 13.97 -2.60 3.29
CA ALA A 68 14.80 -3.17 4.36
C ALA A 68 16.21 -2.56 4.44
N ALA A 69 16.57 -1.68 3.51
CA ALA A 69 17.89 -1.06 3.46
C ALA A 69 18.10 -0.06 4.61
N GLN A 70 19.36 0.20 4.95
CA GLN A 70 19.69 1.16 6.02
C GLN A 70 19.24 2.59 5.69
N GLU A 71 19.26 2.96 4.41
CA GLU A 71 18.85 4.26 3.89
C GLU A 71 17.49 4.15 3.18
N ALA A 72 16.56 3.37 3.75
CA ALA A 72 15.24 3.21 3.18
C ALA A 72 14.48 4.56 3.09
N GLU A 73 13.90 4.82 1.93
CA GLU A 73 13.09 6.02 1.69
C GLU A 73 11.59 5.77 1.93
N PHE A 74 11.21 4.52 2.12
CA PHE A 74 9.86 4.07 2.41
C PHE A 74 9.90 2.79 3.24
N ASP A 75 8.85 2.58 4.02
CA ASP A 75 8.55 1.30 4.65
C ASP A 75 7.56 0.54 3.76
N MET A 76 7.42 -0.78 3.96
CA MET A 76 6.52 -1.59 3.15
C MET A 76 5.63 -2.51 3.98
N PHE A 77 4.34 -2.54 3.65
CA PHE A 77 3.42 -3.53 4.20
C PHE A 77 3.81 -4.95 3.75
N LYS A 78 3.63 -5.92 4.64
CA LYS A 78 3.73 -7.36 4.30
C LYS A 78 2.54 -7.78 3.45
N THR A 79 1.36 -7.24 3.75
CA THR A 79 0.13 -7.46 3.00
C THR A 79 0.26 -7.00 1.55
N ILE A 80 -0.24 -7.81 0.62
CA ILE A 80 -0.34 -7.52 -0.80
C ILE A 80 -1.81 -7.57 -1.22
N ILE A 81 -2.25 -6.60 -2.02
CA ILE A 81 -3.58 -6.62 -2.63
C ILE A 81 -3.51 -7.32 -4.00
N PRO A 82 -4.11 -8.52 -4.16
CA PRO A 82 -4.02 -9.27 -5.39
C PRO A 82 -4.87 -8.64 -6.51
N MET A 83 -4.47 -8.87 -7.76
CA MET A 83 -5.29 -8.60 -8.93
C MET A 83 -6.29 -9.76 -9.10
N LYS A 84 -7.40 -9.71 -8.37
CA LYS A 84 -8.45 -10.73 -8.41
C LYS A 84 -9.81 -10.10 -8.72
N THR A 85 -10.49 -10.61 -9.75
CA THR A 85 -11.89 -10.25 -10.02
C THR A 85 -12.76 -10.65 -8.84
N GLY A 86 -13.67 -9.77 -8.41
CA GLY A 86 -14.54 -10.03 -7.26
C GLY A 86 -13.84 -9.92 -5.91
N PHE A 87 -12.61 -9.38 -5.83
CA PHE A 87 -11.94 -9.12 -4.54
C PHE A 87 -12.73 -8.19 -3.62
N ALA A 88 -13.50 -7.28 -4.21
CA ALA A 88 -14.45 -6.46 -3.48
C ALA A 88 -15.75 -6.37 -4.28
N THR A 89 -16.87 -6.55 -3.61
CA THR A 89 -18.20 -6.36 -4.19
C THR A 89 -18.46 -4.87 -4.34
N ASN A 90 -19.04 -4.41 -5.45
CA ASN A 90 -19.35 -2.99 -5.63
C ASN A 90 -20.38 -2.55 -4.56
N PRO A 91 -20.20 -1.42 -3.85
CA PRO A 91 -21.18 -0.99 -2.85
C PRO A 91 -22.61 -0.87 -3.39
N ILE A 92 -22.79 -0.56 -4.68
CA ILE A 92 -24.10 -0.49 -5.33
C ILE A 92 -24.78 -1.86 -5.39
N GLU A 93 -24.02 -2.94 -5.52
CA GLU A 93 -24.51 -4.33 -5.64
C GLU A 93 -24.89 -4.94 -4.28
N LEU A 94 -24.50 -4.30 -3.16
CA LEU A 94 -24.71 -4.84 -1.81
C LEU A 94 -26.11 -4.58 -1.24
N GLY A 95 -26.92 -3.75 -1.90
CA GLY A 95 -28.24 -3.39 -1.41
C GLY A 95 -28.21 -2.45 -0.19
N PRO A 96 -29.35 -2.28 0.51
CA PRO A 96 -29.52 -1.23 1.52
C PRO A 96 -28.79 -1.50 2.85
N GLU A 97 -28.41 -2.75 3.14
CA GLU A 97 -27.77 -3.15 4.40
C GLU A 97 -26.49 -3.96 4.15
N PRO A 98 -25.43 -3.33 3.62
CA PRO A 98 -24.18 -4.01 3.33
C PRO A 98 -23.47 -4.47 4.62
N THR A 99 -23.02 -5.72 4.66
CA THR A 99 -22.09 -6.19 5.70
C THR A 99 -20.64 -6.11 5.22
N ILE A 100 -19.69 -6.09 6.16
CA ILE A 100 -18.25 -6.12 5.84
C ILE A 100 -17.90 -7.41 5.09
N GLU A 101 -18.49 -8.53 5.50
CA GLU A 101 -18.33 -9.84 4.87
C GLU A 101 -18.86 -9.83 3.44
N ALA A 102 -20.03 -9.21 3.20
CA ALA A 102 -20.60 -9.10 1.87
C ALA A 102 -19.75 -8.21 0.95
N LYS A 103 -19.13 -7.16 1.51
CA LYS A 103 -18.22 -6.27 0.78
C LYS A 103 -16.92 -6.96 0.37
N TRP A 104 -16.37 -7.81 1.23
CA TRP A 104 -15.06 -8.44 1.08
C TRP A 104 -15.16 -9.97 1.00
N ALA A 105 -15.89 -10.45 -0.01
CA ALA A 105 -16.14 -11.86 -0.25
C ALA A 105 -14.86 -12.66 -0.66
N ASP A 106 -15.00 -13.98 -0.79
CA ASP A 106 -14.04 -14.87 -1.46
C ASP A 106 -12.56 -14.72 -1.05
N GLY A 107 -12.32 -14.68 0.26
CA GLY A 107 -10.98 -14.65 0.85
C GLY A 107 -10.33 -13.26 0.91
N ALA A 108 -11.03 -12.20 0.52
CA ALA A 108 -10.54 -10.82 0.63
C ALA A 108 -10.56 -10.31 2.08
N LEU A 109 -11.58 -10.67 2.87
CA LEU A 109 -11.71 -10.19 4.24
C LEU A 109 -10.49 -10.47 5.14
N PRO A 110 -9.88 -11.68 5.12
CA PRO A 110 -8.62 -11.92 5.81
C PRO A 110 -7.50 -10.95 5.41
N VAL A 111 -7.29 -10.74 4.11
CA VAL A 111 -6.26 -9.81 3.59
C VAL A 111 -6.49 -8.39 4.11
N ILE A 112 -7.74 -7.93 4.12
CA ILE A 112 -8.10 -6.60 4.65
C ILE A 112 -7.91 -6.52 6.17
N LYS A 113 -8.18 -7.60 6.91
CA LYS A 113 -7.92 -7.67 8.35
C LYS A 113 -6.43 -7.61 8.67
N ASP A 114 -5.60 -8.31 7.89
CA ASP A 114 -4.15 -8.27 8.02
C ASP A 114 -3.61 -6.87 7.73
N LEU A 115 -4.05 -6.23 6.63
CA LEU A 115 -3.69 -4.84 6.33
C LEU A 115 -4.10 -3.90 7.46
N LEU A 116 -5.31 -4.05 8.01
CA LEU A 116 -5.78 -3.22 9.11
C LEU A 116 -4.90 -3.39 10.36
N ALA A 117 -4.44 -4.61 10.65
CA ALA A 117 -3.53 -4.87 11.76
C ALA A 117 -2.18 -4.17 11.54
N GLU A 118 -1.63 -4.24 10.33
CA GLU A 118 -0.38 -3.55 9.98
C GLU A 118 -0.51 -2.02 10.04
N VAL A 119 -1.63 -1.45 9.56
CA VAL A 119 -1.89 0.00 9.66
C VAL A 119 -1.95 0.46 11.12
N LYS A 120 -2.62 -0.32 11.98
CA LYS A 120 -2.66 -0.02 13.42
C LYS A 120 -1.27 -0.08 14.05
N ALA A 121 -0.48 -1.08 13.68
CA ALA A 121 0.90 -1.22 14.16
C ALA A 121 1.79 -0.06 13.68
N ALA A 122 1.62 0.41 12.45
CA ALA A 122 2.36 1.56 11.91
C ALA A 122 1.96 2.89 12.56
N LEU A 123 0.76 2.98 13.16
CA LEU A 123 0.29 4.18 13.86
C LEU A 123 0.67 4.23 15.35
N ALA A 124 0.86 3.07 15.98
CA ALA A 124 1.26 2.92 17.38
C ALA A 124 2.67 3.48 17.66
#